data_AF-A0A450X4M2-F1
#
_entry.id   AF-A0A450X4M2-F1
#
_cell.length_a   1.000
_cell.length_b   1.000
_cell.length_c   1.000
_cell.angle_alpha   90.00
_cell.angle_beta   90.00
_cell.angle_gamma   90.00
#
_symmetry.space_group_name_H-M   'P 1'
#
loop_
_entity.id
_entity.type
_entity.pdbx_description
1 polymer ?
#
loop_
_entity_poly.entity_id
_entity_poly.type
_entity_poly.pdbx_seq_one_letter_code
_entity_poly.pdbx_strand_id
1 'polypeptide(L)'
;MDKITSKVANPLTLIALFSGVSESIALAVLPFLAETGQALPAPLIWFSVLFPTLIVVLFFATLNFNHKVLYAPGDFGDEKHFLSTFDDGKHFVSILGGNYVKDEGKIDGLKLFWKPDGQNPNKENQKILYDWMTKNNLDVSSISALLYSRDKKYSDLRRKAIDDLGINVRQL
;
A
#
# COMPACT_ATOMS: atom_id res chain seq x y z
N MET A 1 21.44 25.67 19.14
CA MET A 1 21.35 24.20 19.27
C MET A 1 20.88 23.69 17.92
N ASP A 2 21.81 23.23 17.09
CA ASP A 2 21.48 22.69 15.78
C ASP A 2 20.65 21.43 15.95
N LYS A 3 19.46 21.45 15.37
CA LYS A 3 18.53 20.33 15.37
C LYS A 3 19.09 19.27 14.43
N ILE A 4 19.85 18.30 14.97
CA ILE A 4 20.22 17.09 14.26
C ILE A 4 18.91 16.36 13.93
N THR A 5 18.36 16.66 12.76
CA THR A 5 17.19 15.98 12.23
C THR A 5 17.73 14.64 11.78
N SER A 6 17.51 13.59 12.57
CA SER A 6 17.87 12.23 12.19
C SER A 6 17.08 11.87 10.93
N LYS A 7 17.70 12.07 9.77
CA LYS A 7 17.18 11.58 8.50
C LYS A 7 16.92 10.09 8.69
N VAL A 8 15.66 9.69 8.61
CA VAL A 8 15.27 8.29 8.69
C VAL A 8 16.15 7.55 7.69
N ALA A 9 16.91 6.58 8.17
CA ALA A 9 17.93 5.92 7.35
C ALA A 9 17.21 5.21 6.20
N ASN A 10 17.34 5.75 4.99
CA ASN A 10 16.81 5.12 3.79
C ASN A 10 17.42 3.71 3.73
N PRO A 11 16.63 2.66 3.49
CA PRO A 11 17.11 1.29 3.34
C PRO A 11 18.30 1.17 2.38
N LEU A 12 18.34 1.99 1.31
CA LEU A 12 19.48 2.10 0.40
C LEU A 12 20.76 2.58 1.10
N THR A 13 20.64 3.55 2.00
CA THR A 13 21.76 4.07 2.81
C THR A 13 22.28 3.04 3.80
N LEU A 14 21.39 2.24 4.41
CA LEU A 14 21.80 1.16 5.31
C LEU A 14 22.66 0.13 4.57
N ILE A 15 22.29 -0.23 3.34
CA ILE A 15 23.04 -1.21 2.56
C ILE A 15 24.34 -0.65 2.02
N ALA A 16 24.35 0.60 1.57
CA ALA A 16 25.60 1.28 1.23
C ALA A 16 26.57 1.29 2.42
N LEU A 17 26.06 1.53 3.63
CA LEU A 17 26.85 1.49 4.86
C LEU A 17 27.38 0.08 5.16
N PHE A 18 26.51 -0.94 5.20
CA PHE A 18 26.92 -2.31 5.49
C PHE A 18 27.88 -2.88 4.45
N SER A 19 27.64 -2.61 3.16
CA SER A 19 28.54 -3.01 2.07
C SER A 19 29.91 -2.35 2.22
N GLY A 20 29.95 -1.03 2.42
CA GLY A 20 31.20 -0.29 2.54
C GLY A 20 32.01 -0.69 3.78
N VAL A 21 31.35 -0.88 4.93
CA VAL A 21 32.01 -1.36 6.15
C VAL A 21 32.54 -2.78 5.96
N SER A 22 31.75 -3.68 5.35
CA SER A 22 32.19 -5.05 5.08
C SER A 22 33.42 -5.11 4.18
N GLU A 23 33.44 -4.32 3.11
CA GLU A 23 34.58 -4.24 2.19
C GLU A 23 35.81 -3.61 2.85
N SER A 24 35.62 -2.55 3.65
CA SER A 24 36.70 -1.90 4.40
C SER A 24 37.36 -2.85 5.40
N ILE A 25 36.56 -3.64 6.12
CA ILE A 25 37.07 -4.66 7.04
C ILE A 25 37.84 -5.74 6.28
N ALA A 26 37.33 -6.18 5.13
CA ALA A 26 38.04 -7.17 4.32
C ALA A 26 39.41 -6.65 3.84
N LEU A 27 39.47 -5.42 3.30
CA LEU A 27 40.72 -4.78 2.88
C LEU A 27 41.69 -4.60 4.03
N ALA A 28 41.20 -4.30 5.24
CA ALA A 28 42.02 -4.17 6.43
C ALA A 28 42.61 -5.51 6.90
N VAL A 29 41.86 -6.61 6.76
CA VAL A 29 42.29 -7.95 7.22
C VAL A 29 43.25 -8.64 6.24
N LEU A 30 43.12 -8.38 4.94
CA LEU A 30 43.99 -8.96 3.90
C LEU A 30 45.50 -8.82 4.14
N PRO A 31 46.05 -7.63 4.48
CA PRO A 31 47.50 -7.47 4.72
C PRO A 31 47.97 -8.27 5.94
N PHE A 32 47.20 -8.30 7.03
CA PHE A 32 47.54 -9.10 8.22
C PHE A 32 47.62 -10.60 7.91
N LEU A 33 46.75 -11.10 7.04
CA LEU A 33 46.84 -12.49 6.59
C LEU A 33 48.03 -12.73 5.67
N ALA A 34 48.37 -11.78 4.80
CA ALA A 34 49.53 -11.91 3.92
C ALA A 34 50.86 -11.97 4.69
N GLU A 35 50.96 -11.29 5.84
CA GLU A 35 52.12 -11.34 6.73
C GLU A 35 52.33 -12.70 7.42
N THR A 36 51.30 -13.56 7.49
CA THR A 36 51.42 -14.90 8.11
C THR A 36 52.16 -15.92 7.24
N GLY A 37 52.50 -15.57 5.99
CA GLY A 37 53.21 -16.45 5.05
C GLY A 37 52.39 -17.65 4.55
N GLN A 38 51.14 -17.81 5.01
CA GLN A 38 50.20 -18.81 4.53
C GLN A 38 49.41 -18.25 3.34
N ALA A 39 49.15 -19.10 2.34
CA ALA A 39 48.26 -18.74 1.24
C ALA A 39 46.88 -18.34 1.79
N LEU A 40 46.34 -17.24 1.28
CA LEU A 40 45.01 -16.75 1.68
C LEU A 40 43.98 -17.89 1.57
N PRO A 41 43.19 -18.16 2.63
CA PRO A 41 42.15 -19.17 2.56
C PRO A 41 41.13 -18.81 1.47
N ALA A 42 41.02 -19.63 0.43
CA ALA A 42 40.05 -19.44 -0.65
C ALA A 42 38.61 -19.15 -0.16
N PRO A 43 38.11 -19.77 0.92
CA PRO A 43 36.78 -19.45 1.45
C PRO A 43 36.64 -18.01 1.94
N LEU A 44 37.71 -17.41 2.48
CA LEU A 44 37.69 -16.04 3.00
C LEU A 44 37.57 -15.02 1.85
N ILE A 45 38.29 -15.24 0.75
CA ILE A 45 38.23 -14.39 -0.44
C ILE A 45 36.83 -14.44 -1.05
N TRP A 46 36.27 -15.65 -1.21
CA TRP A 46 34.92 -15.80 -1.72
C TRP A 46 33.87 -15.21 -0.80
N PHE A 47 33.99 -15.40 0.51
CA PHE A 47 33.10 -14.73 1.47
C PHE A 47 33.18 -13.21 1.34
N SER A 48 34.40 -12.65 1.28
CA SER A 48 34.64 -11.21 1.18
C SER A 48 33.97 -10.55 -0.03
N VAL A 49 33.97 -11.22 -1.19
CA VAL A 49 33.34 -10.71 -2.42
C VAL A 49 31.85 -11.04 -2.47
N LEU A 50 31.49 -12.27 -2.10
CA LEU A 50 30.13 -12.79 -2.28
C LEU A 50 29.16 -12.23 -1.23
N PHE A 51 29.61 -12.02 0.01
CA PHE A 51 28.73 -11.52 1.08
C PHE A 51 28.19 -10.10 0.82
N PRO A 52 29.01 -9.07 0.53
CA PRO A 52 28.51 -7.73 0.23
C PRO A 52 27.61 -7.73 -1.01
N THR A 53 28.02 -8.45 -2.06
CA THR A 53 27.25 -8.59 -3.30
C THR A 53 25.89 -9.23 -3.05
N LEU A 54 25.84 -10.30 -2.24
CA LEU A 54 24.61 -11.01 -1.90
C LEU A 54 23.63 -10.11 -1.14
N ILE A 55 24.11 -9.31 -0.18
CA ILE A 55 23.26 -8.35 0.57
C ILE A 55 22.66 -7.32 -0.38
N VAL A 56 23.44 -6.78 -1.33
CA VAL A 56 22.94 -5.84 -2.35
C VAL A 56 21.89 -6.50 -3.24
N VAL A 57 22.13 -7.72 -3.73
CA VAL A 57 21.17 -8.46 -4.58
C VAL A 57 19.89 -8.78 -3.82
N LEU A 58 19.99 -9.28 -2.58
CA LEU A 58 18.84 -9.59 -1.75
C LEU A 58 18.01 -8.34 -1.43
N PHE A 59 18.66 -7.19 -1.28
CA PHE A 59 17.94 -5.93 -1.15
C PHE A 59 17.12 -5.61 -2.39
N PHE A 60 17.73 -5.58 -3.57
CA PHE A 60 17.01 -5.30 -4.81
C PHE A 60 15.91 -6.34 -5.08
N ALA A 61 16.14 -7.61 -4.75
CA ALA A 61 15.12 -8.64 -4.80
C ALA A 61 13.95 -8.31 -3.86
N THR A 62 14.23 -7.89 -2.62
CA THR A 62 13.21 -7.47 -1.64
C THR A 62 12.45 -6.24 -2.12
N LEU A 63 13.13 -5.26 -2.73
CA LEU A 63 12.50 -4.08 -3.35
C LEU A 63 11.51 -4.50 -4.45
N ASN A 64 11.91 -5.45 -5.29
CA ASN A 64 11.12 -5.89 -6.44
C ASN A 64 9.79 -6.55 -6.02
N PHE A 65 9.76 -7.24 -4.88
CA PHE A 65 8.55 -7.89 -4.36
C PHE A 65 7.72 -7.01 -3.43
N ASN A 66 8.27 -5.93 -2.85
CA ASN A 66 7.53 -5.09 -1.91
C ASN A 66 8.00 -3.62 -1.84
N HIS A 67 7.83 -2.89 -2.95
CA HIS A 67 8.15 -1.45 -3.08
C HIS A 67 7.45 -0.49 -2.10
N LYS A 68 6.39 -0.91 -1.39
CA LYS A 68 5.63 -0.03 -0.47
C LYS A 68 6.26 0.18 0.90
N VAL A 69 7.23 -0.65 1.31
CA VAL A 69 7.76 -0.68 2.69
C VAL A 69 8.93 0.29 2.92
N LEU A 70 9.39 0.98 1.87
CA LEU A 70 10.69 1.68 1.91
C LEU A 70 10.60 3.20 1.95
N TYR A 71 9.39 3.74 1.90
CA TYR A 71 9.18 5.15 2.12
C TYR A 71 8.69 5.31 3.55
N ALA A 72 9.55 5.89 4.40
CA ALA A 72 9.07 6.40 5.68
C ALA A 72 8.05 7.52 5.40
N PRO A 73 7.06 7.76 6.27
CA PRO A 73 6.10 8.85 6.10
C PRO A 73 6.77 10.22 5.84
N GLY A 74 8.01 10.41 6.31
CA GLY A 74 8.83 11.62 6.07
C GLY A 74 9.53 11.71 4.70
N ASP A 75 9.54 10.66 3.87
CA ASP A 75 10.03 10.73 2.47
C ASP A 75 8.93 11.23 1.51
N PHE A 76 7.69 11.32 1.96
CA PHE A 76 6.61 11.96 1.21
C PHE A 76 6.62 13.45 1.54
N GLY A 77 6.76 14.29 0.50
CA GLY A 77 6.68 15.76 0.66
C GLY A 77 5.34 16.23 1.26
N ASP A 78 4.29 15.40 1.17
CA ASP A 78 2.99 15.59 1.79
C ASP A 78 2.49 14.27 2.40
N GLU A 79 2.27 14.26 3.72
CA GLU A 79 1.75 13.12 4.51
C GLU A 79 0.41 12.57 3.96
N LYS A 80 -0.34 13.41 3.25
CA LYS A 80 -1.61 13.06 2.59
C LYS A 80 -1.41 12.08 1.42
N HIS A 81 -0.29 12.18 0.70
CA HIS A 81 0.03 11.29 -0.42
C HIS A 81 0.44 9.89 0.06
N PHE A 82 1.16 9.79 1.18
CA PHE A 82 1.49 8.51 1.82
C PHE A 82 0.23 7.72 2.17
N LEU A 83 -0.71 8.38 2.85
CA LEU A 83 -1.95 7.75 3.30
C LEU A 83 -2.88 7.34 2.12
N SER A 84 -2.82 8.05 0.99
CA SER A 84 -3.57 7.68 -0.24
C SER A 84 -3.06 6.40 -0.91
N THR A 85 -1.82 5.98 -0.62
CA THR A 85 -1.18 4.78 -1.20
C THR A 85 -1.63 3.48 -0.51
N PHE A 86 -2.26 3.60 0.66
CA PHE A 86 -2.91 2.50 1.38
C PHE A 86 -4.42 2.52 1.08
N ASP A 87 -4.99 1.38 0.67
CA ASP A 87 -6.43 1.30 0.37
C ASP A 87 -7.31 1.64 1.58
N ASP A 88 -6.82 1.39 2.79
CA ASP A 88 -7.46 1.73 4.06
C ASP A 88 -7.25 3.19 4.50
N GLY A 89 -6.20 3.85 4.00
CA GLY A 89 -5.82 5.22 4.37
C GLY A 89 -6.62 6.29 3.64
N LYS A 90 -7.19 5.96 2.47
CA LYS A 90 -8.02 6.87 1.65
C LYS A 90 -9.26 7.37 2.42
N HIS A 91 -9.92 6.48 3.15
CA HIS A 91 -11.11 6.80 3.95
C HIS A 91 -10.75 7.61 5.21
N PHE A 92 -9.66 7.28 5.89
CA PHE A 92 -9.20 8.00 7.08
C PHE A 92 -8.77 9.45 6.76
N VAL A 93 -8.06 9.64 5.64
CA VAL A 93 -7.69 10.98 5.14
C VAL A 93 -8.93 11.78 4.75
N SER A 94 -9.98 11.14 4.22
CA SER A 94 -11.23 11.84 3.86
C SER A 94 -12.01 12.37 5.07
N ILE A 95 -11.89 11.72 6.23
CA ILE A 95 -12.53 12.14 7.48
C ILE A 95 -11.78 13.34 8.10
N LEU A 96 -10.45 13.37 8.01
CA LEU A 96 -9.63 14.43 8.60
C LEU A 96 -9.43 15.64 7.66
N GLY A 97 -9.48 15.42 6.34
CA GLY A 97 -9.14 16.42 5.32
C GLY A 97 -10.31 17.23 4.77
N GLY A 98 -11.55 16.95 5.18
CA GLY A 98 -12.76 17.66 4.71
C GLY A 98 -13.08 17.50 3.22
N ASN A 99 -12.25 16.79 2.46
CA ASN A 99 -12.42 16.53 1.04
C ASN A 99 -12.69 15.05 0.83
N TYR A 100 -13.98 14.74 0.66
CA TYR A 100 -14.50 13.44 0.28
C TYR A 100 -13.90 13.02 -1.07
N VAL A 101 -13.15 11.92 -1.13
CA VAL A 101 -12.76 11.32 -2.41
C VAL A 101 -13.99 10.61 -2.95
N LYS A 102 -14.64 11.25 -3.91
CA LYS A 102 -15.76 10.72 -4.70
C LYS A 102 -15.27 9.44 -5.41
N ASP A 103 -15.99 8.33 -5.27
CA ASP A 103 -15.63 7.03 -5.85
C ASP A 103 -16.04 7.07 -7.33
N GLU A 104 -15.24 7.77 -8.13
CA GLU A 104 -15.63 8.24 -9.46
C GLU A 104 -16.14 7.12 -10.36
N GLY A 105 -17.42 7.21 -10.66
CA GLY A 105 -18.13 6.35 -11.59
C GLY A 105 -19.14 5.46 -10.88
N LYS A 106 -18.89 4.16 -10.84
CA LYS A 106 -19.98 3.17 -10.73
C LYS A 106 -20.56 3.01 -9.31
N ILE A 107 -19.71 3.04 -8.29
CA ILE A 107 -20.12 2.83 -6.90
C ILE A 107 -20.92 4.04 -6.39
N ASP A 108 -20.54 5.23 -6.85
CA ASP A 108 -21.28 6.46 -6.55
C ASP A 108 -22.67 6.47 -7.17
N GLY A 109 -22.85 5.91 -8.37
CA GLY A 109 -24.19 5.78 -8.97
C GLY A 109 -25.16 4.98 -8.10
N LEU A 110 -24.72 3.88 -7.50
CA LEU A 110 -25.56 3.07 -6.60
C LEU A 110 -25.85 3.78 -5.26
N LYS A 111 -24.87 4.53 -4.73
CA LYS A 111 -25.05 5.37 -3.53
C LYS A 111 -26.01 6.54 -3.79
N LEU A 112 -25.88 7.21 -4.94
CA LEU A 112 -26.75 8.28 -5.40
C LEU A 112 -28.17 7.78 -5.68
N PHE A 113 -28.30 6.57 -6.25
CA PHE A 113 -29.59 5.92 -6.39
C PHE A 113 -30.26 5.72 -5.02
N TRP A 114 -29.54 5.23 -4.01
CA TRP A 114 -30.09 5.08 -2.66
C TRP A 114 -30.39 6.43 -1.98
N LYS A 115 -29.51 7.42 -2.17
CA LYS A 115 -29.58 8.76 -1.58
C LYS A 115 -29.39 9.83 -2.67
N PRO A 116 -30.46 10.21 -3.39
CA PRO A 116 -30.37 11.22 -4.45
C PRO A 116 -29.84 12.56 -3.94
N ASP A 117 -30.24 12.94 -2.72
CA ASP A 117 -29.82 14.17 -2.04
C ASP A 117 -28.50 14.01 -1.26
N GLY A 118 -27.85 12.84 -1.35
CA GLY A 118 -26.61 12.50 -0.63
C GLY A 118 -26.74 12.28 0.89
N GLN A 119 -27.79 12.81 1.52
CA GLN A 119 -27.98 12.74 2.97
C GLN A 119 -29.05 11.72 3.36
N ASN A 120 -30.28 11.94 2.91
CA ASN A 120 -31.44 11.15 3.29
C ASN A 120 -31.73 10.05 2.29
N PRO A 121 -32.00 8.81 2.75
CA PRO A 121 -32.29 7.71 1.84
C PRO A 121 -33.71 7.83 1.30
N ASN A 122 -33.87 7.69 -0.01
CA ASN A 122 -35.17 7.73 -0.67
C ASN A 122 -35.92 6.43 -0.36
N LYS A 123 -37.19 6.53 0.07
CA LYS A 123 -37.99 5.37 0.51
C LYS A 123 -38.30 4.39 -0.65
N GLU A 124 -38.50 4.91 -1.85
CA GLU A 124 -38.80 4.11 -3.05
C GLU A 124 -37.56 3.36 -3.52
N ASN A 125 -36.42 4.05 -3.62
CA ASN A 125 -35.16 3.44 -4.03
C ASN A 125 -34.64 2.42 -3.00
N GLN A 126 -34.89 2.66 -1.71
CA GLN A 126 -34.66 1.68 -0.66
C GLN A 126 -35.43 0.39 -0.91
N LYS A 127 -36.73 0.50 -1.22
CA LYS A 127 -37.56 -0.67 -1.50
C LYS A 127 -37.02 -1.45 -2.69
N ILE A 128 -36.63 -0.77 -3.76
CA ILE A 128 -36.03 -1.39 -4.95
C ILE A 128 -34.75 -2.15 -4.60
N LEU A 129 -33.88 -1.55 -3.78
CA LEU A 129 -32.64 -2.21 -3.33
C LEU A 129 -32.92 -3.42 -2.43
N TYR A 130 -33.86 -3.32 -1.51
CA TYR A 130 -34.26 -4.44 -0.67
C TYR A 130 -34.85 -5.59 -1.50
N ASP A 131 -35.75 -5.29 -2.43
CA ASP A 131 -36.36 -6.29 -3.32
C ASP A 131 -35.27 -6.99 -4.16
N TRP A 132 -34.29 -6.24 -4.66
CA TRP A 132 -33.13 -6.80 -5.38
C TRP A 132 -32.23 -7.65 -4.47
N MET A 133 -31.98 -7.21 -3.23
CA MET A 133 -31.19 -7.95 -2.25
C MET A 133 -31.85 -9.29 -1.89
N THR A 134 -33.16 -9.30 -1.64
CA THR A 134 -33.92 -10.53 -1.36
C THR A 134 -33.87 -11.49 -2.54
N LYS A 135 -34.00 -10.99 -3.77
CA LYS A 135 -33.91 -11.81 -4.99
C LYS A 135 -32.51 -12.43 -5.19
N ASN A 136 -31.46 -11.83 -4.63
CA ASN A 136 -30.08 -12.30 -4.72
C ASN A 136 -29.59 -13.02 -3.45
N ASN A 137 -30.51 -13.47 -2.59
CA ASN A 137 -30.21 -14.20 -1.33
C ASN A 137 -29.27 -13.42 -0.39
N LEU A 138 -29.37 -12.09 -0.37
CA LEU A 138 -28.65 -11.24 0.57
C LEU A 138 -29.49 -11.01 1.82
N ASP A 139 -28.81 -10.95 2.96
CA ASP A 139 -29.44 -10.55 4.21
C ASP A 139 -29.88 -9.08 4.11
N VAL A 140 -31.19 -8.85 4.32
CA VAL A 140 -31.84 -7.54 4.21
C VAL A 140 -31.53 -6.62 5.40
N SER A 141 -30.68 -7.06 6.32
CA SER A 141 -30.36 -6.33 7.54
C SER A 141 -29.73 -4.95 7.30
N SER A 142 -29.00 -4.72 6.20
CA SER A 142 -28.53 -3.37 5.86
C SER A 142 -28.12 -3.15 4.39
N ILE A 143 -28.75 -2.19 3.72
CA ILE A 143 -28.27 -1.64 2.43
C ILE A 143 -26.84 -1.07 2.61
N SER A 144 -26.53 -0.53 3.79
CA SER A 144 -25.20 -0.06 4.14
C SER A 144 -24.14 -1.17 4.03
N ALA A 145 -24.44 -2.42 4.40
CA ALA A 145 -23.50 -3.52 4.20
C ALA A 145 -23.23 -3.77 2.71
N LEU A 146 -24.26 -3.69 1.86
CA LEU A 146 -24.06 -3.81 0.40
C LEU A 146 -23.17 -2.68 -0.14
N LEU A 147 -23.42 -1.44 0.28
CA LEU A 147 -22.77 -0.24 -0.27
C LEU A 147 -21.35 0.00 0.26
N TYR A 148 -21.09 -0.30 1.54
CA TYR A 148 -19.85 0.08 2.20
C TYR A 148 -18.97 -1.11 2.61
N SER A 149 -19.43 -2.36 2.44
CA SER A 149 -18.61 -3.54 2.78
C SER A 149 -17.36 -3.63 1.90
N ARG A 150 -16.22 -3.90 2.56
CA ARG A 150 -14.87 -4.04 1.98
C ARG A 150 -14.62 -5.42 1.36
N ASP A 151 -15.52 -6.38 1.57
CA ASP A 151 -15.35 -7.74 1.05
C ASP A 151 -15.61 -7.79 -0.48
N LYS A 152 -14.73 -8.51 -1.19
CA LYS A 152 -14.78 -8.72 -2.65
C LYS A 152 -16.12 -9.28 -3.11
N LYS A 153 -16.77 -10.12 -2.30
CA LYS A 153 -18.12 -10.63 -2.58
C LYS A 153 -19.11 -9.47 -2.78
N TYR A 154 -19.05 -8.45 -1.93
CA TYR A 154 -19.93 -7.28 -2.02
C TYR A 154 -19.54 -6.34 -3.16
N SER A 155 -18.27 -6.30 -3.58
CA SER A 155 -17.89 -5.53 -4.78
C SER A 155 -18.53 -6.09 -6.05
N ASP A 156 -18.60 -7.41 -6.18
CA ASP A 156 -19.21 -8.06 -7.34
C ASP A 156 -20.74 -7.89 -7.33
N LEU A 157 -21.36 -7.97 -6.14
CA LEU A 157 -22.79 -7.71 -5.95
C LEU A 157 -23.17 -6.26 -6.27
N ARG A 158 -22.35 -5.27 -5.91
CA ARG A 158 -22.59 -3.87 -6.28
C ARG A 158 -22.59 -3.68 -7.80
N ARG A 159 -21.62 -4.29 -8.49
CA ARG A 159 -21.58 -4.27 -9.98
C ARG A 159 -22.82 -4.90 -10.57
N LYS A 160 -23.21 -6.09 -10.07
CA LYS A 160 -24.43 -6.79 -10.49
C LYS A 160 -25.69 -5.94 -10.24
N ALA A 161 -25.78 -5.27 -9.10
CA ALA A 161 -26.92 -4.40 -8.77
C ALA A 161 -27.04 -3.22 -9.74
N ILE A 162 -25.91 -2.61 -10.10
CA ILE A 162 -25.87 -1.48 -11.05
C ILE A 162 -26.37 -1.92 -12.43
N ASP A 163 -25.92 -3.09 -12.89
CA ASP A 163 -26.31 -3.64 -14.19
C ASP A 163 -27.78 -4.09 -14.20
N ASP A 164 -28.23 -4.82 -13.16
CA ASP A 164 -29.61 -5.33 -13.05
C ASP A 164 -30.65 -4.22 -12.88
N LEU A 165 -30.29 -3.14 -12.16
CA LEU A 165 -31.18 -1.99 -11.91
C LEU A 165 -31.06 -0.91 -12.99
N GLY A 166 -30.16 -1.08 -13.97
CA GLY A 166 -29.96 -0.13 -15.06
C GLY A 166 -29.53 1.26 -14.59
N ILE A 167 -28.81 1.35 -13.46
CA ILE A 167 -28.41 2.62 -12.84
C ILE A 167 -27.33 3.26 -13.72
N ASN A 168 -27.73 4.22 -14.54
CA ASN A 168 -26.85 4.84 -15.52
C ASN A 168 -26.01 5.96 -14.87
N VAL A 169 -24.71 5.72 -14.80
CA VAL A 169 -23.73 6.56 -14.10
C VAL A 169 -23.39 7.86 -14.87
N ARG A 170 -23.97 8.06 -16.07
CA ARG A 170 -23.60 9.13 -17.03
C ARG A 170 -24.25 10.50 -16.81
N GLN A 171 -24.70 10.82 -15.61
CA GLN A 171 -25.15 12.18 -15.29
C GLN A 171 -24.49 12.58 -13.98
N LEU A 172 -23.24 13.05 -14.07
CA LEU A 172 -22.59 14.08 -13.26
C LEU A 172 -21.17 14.27 -13.78
#